data_AF-J9VGJ0-F1
#
_entry.id   AF-J9VGJ0-F1
#
_cell.length_a   1.000
_cell.length_b   1.000
_cell.length_c   1.000
_cell.angle_alpha   90.00
_cell.angle_beta   90.00
_cell.angle_gamma   90.00
#
_symmetry.space_group_name_H-M   'P 1'
#
loop_
_entity.id
_entity.type
_entity.pdbx_description
1 polymer ?
#
loop_
_entity_poly.entity_id
_entity_poly.type
_entity_poly.pdbx_seq_one_letter_code
_entity_poly.pdbx_strand_id
1 'polypeptide(L)' 'MPLSDETKDRYNAVLGIAKTVFSVGWIPLIIYIGYKNSSPQPSLIKLITPLA' A
#
# COMPACT_ATOMS: atom_id res chain seq x y z
N MET A 1 7.64 -5.67 33.34
CA MET A 1 6.90 -6.88 32.92
C MET A 1 7.21 -7.12 31.46
N PRO A 2 7.81 -8.25 31.07
CA PRO A 2 7.90 -8.61 29.65
C PRO A 2 6.48 -8.68 29.08
N LEU A 3 6.29 -8.24 27.83
CA LEU A 3 5.02 -8.42 27.13
C LEU A 3 4.66 -9.91 27.14
N SER A 4 3.41 -10.24 27.46
CA SER A 4 2.93 -11.63 27.41
C SER A 4 3.13 -12.20 26.02
N ASP A 5 3.38 -13.50 25.92
CA ASP A 5 3.65 -14.14 24.64
C ASP A 5 2.45 -13.99 23.67
N GLU A 6 1.23 -13.99 24.19
CA GLU A 6 0.01 -13.65 23.43
C GLU A 6 0.07 -12.25 22.79
N THR A 7 0.62 -11.26 23.49
CA THR A 7 0.77 -9.89 22.95
C THR A 7 1.80 -9.86 21.82
N LYS A 8 2.89 -10.62 21.96
CA LYS A 8 3.92 -10.74 20.92
C LYS A 8 3.39 -11.43 19.67
N ASP A 9 2.63 -12.51 19.83
CA ASP A 9 2.06 -13.25 18.72
C ASP A 9 1.08 -12.40 17.91
N ARG A 10 0.22 -11.62 18.60
CA ARG A 10 -0.67 -10.66 17.94
C ARG A 10 0.10 -9.57 17.20
N TYR A 11 1.15 -9.02 17.82
CA TYR A 11 1.98 -8.00 17.19
C TYR A 11 2.66 -8.55 15.93
N ASN A 12 3.22 -9.76 16.00
CA ASN A 12 3.84 -10.43 14.86
C ASN A 12 2.82 -10.71 13.73
N ALA A 13 1.60 -11.11 14.08
CA ALA A 13 0.53 -11.31 13.10
C ALA A 13 0.17 -10.00 12.38
N VAL A 14 0.01 -8.90 13.12
CA VAL A 14 -0.25 -7.56 12.54
C VAL A 14 0.89 -7.11 11.64
N LEU A 15 2.15 -7.30 12.08
CA LEU A 15 3.31 -6.98 11.25
C LEU A 15 3.37 -7.83 9.98
N GLY A 16 2.99 -9.10 10.03
CA GLY A 16 2.90 -9.97 8.85
C GLY A 16 1.90 -9.46 7.82
N ILE A 17 0.72 -9.04 8.29
CA ILE A 17 -0.31 -8.43 7.43
C ILE A 17 0.19 -7.10 6.87
N ALA A 18 0.75 -6.22 7.72
CA ALA A 18 1.28 -4.93 7.32
C ALA A 18 2.35 -5.08 6.24
N LYS A 19 3.29 -6.01 6.40
CA LYS A 19 4.33 -6.29 5.40
C LYS A 19 3.71 -6.63 4.04
N THR A 20 2.70 -7.50 4.02
CA THR A 20 2.01 -7.89 2.77
C THR A 20 1.31 -6.68 2.15
N VAL A 21 0.52 -5.94 2.93
CA VAL A 21 -0.21 -4.75 2.49
C VAL A 21 0.74 -3.70 1.92
N PHE A 22 1.85 -3.41 2.60
CA PHE A 22 2.82 -2.46 2.07
C PHE A 22 3.49 -2.99 0.81
N SER A 23 3.84 -4.27 0.74
CA SER A 23 4.55 -4.85 -0.42
C SER A 23 3.71 -4.82 -1.70
N VAL A 24 2.41 -5.03 -1.61
CA VAL A 24 1.51 -5.06 -2.78
C VAL A 24 0.73 -3.76 -2.98
N GLY A 25 0.44 -3.05 -1.90
CA GLY A 25 -0.42 -1.87 -1.88
C GLY A 25 0.30 -0.54 -2.12
N TRP A 26 1.64 -0.50 -1.99
CA TRP A 26 2.37 0.76 -2.16
C TRP A 26 2.24 1.35 -3.58
N ILE A 27 2.30 0.51 -4.63
CA ILE A 27 2.19 0.97 -6.03
C ILE A 27 0.78 1.55 -6.30
N PRO A 28 -0.33 0.82 -6.05
CA PRO A 28 -1.67 1.37 -6.23
C PRO A 28 -1.91 2.66 -5.44
N LEU A 29 -1.37 2.76 -4.23
CA LEU A 29 -1.54 3.93 -3.37
C LEU A 29 -0.89 5.18 -3.98
N ILE A 30 0.35 5.08 -4.46
CA ILE A 30 1.04 6.22 -5.10
C ILE A 30 0.30 6.63 -6.38
N ILE A 31 -0.11 5.66 -7.21
CA ILE A 31 -0.88 5.93 -8.42
C ILE A 31 -2.18 6.68 -8.09
N TYR A 32 -2.91 6.23 -7.06
CA TYR A 32 -4.14 6.87 -6.62
C TYR A 32 -3.93 8.32 -6.19
N ILE A 33 -2.89 8.59 -5.40
CA ILE A 33 -2.54 9.95 -4.95
C ILE A 33 -2.22 10.84 -6.16
N GLY A 34 -1.40 10.37 -7.10
CA GLY A 34 -1.07 11.12 -8.32
C GLY A 34 -2.30 11.38 -9.20
N TYR A 35 -3.14 10.37 -9.38
CA TYR A 35 -4.39 10.47 -10.13
C TYR A 35 -5.35 11.51 -9.54
N LYS A 36 -5.46 11.60 -8.21
CA LYS A 36 -6.36 12.57 -7.54
C LYS A 36 -5.87 14.02 -7.59
N ASN A 37 -4.56 14.25 -7.69
CA ASN A 37 -3.96 15.58 -7.71
C ASN A 37 -3.67 16.12 -9.13
N SER A 38 -3.98 15.34 -10.18
CA SER A 38 -3.75 15.73 -11.57
C SER A 38 -4.95 16.51 -12.13
N SER A 39 -4.68 17.62 -12.81
CA SER A 39 -5.67 18.37 -13.59
C SER A 39 -5.13 18.64 -15.00
N PRO A 40 -5.74 18.07 -16.06
CA PRO A 40 -6.89 17.16 -16.05
C PRO A 40 -6.54 15.77 -15.50
N GLN A 41 -7.55 15.03 -15.04
CA GLN A 41 -7.34 13.69 -14.49
C GLN A 41 -7.00 12.68 -15.60
N PRO A 42 -5.86 11.97 -15.54
CA PRO A 42 -5.43 11.07 -16.62
C PRO A 42 -6.24 9.77 -16.63
N SER A 43 -6.47 9.15 -17.80
CA SER A 43 -7.07 7.82 -17.83
C SER A 43 -6.12 6.76 -17.27
N LEU A 44 -6.66 5.70 -16.64
CA LEU A 44 -5.84 4.64 -16.05
C LEU A 44 -4.93 3.96 -17.07
N ILE A 45 -5.36 3.85 -18.33
CA ILE A 45 -4.57 3.31 -19.44
C ILE A 45 -3.28 4.12 -19.63
N LYS A 46 -3.34 5.46 -19.48
CA LYS A 46 -2.15 6.32 -19.59
C LYS A 46 -1.15 6.13 -18.44
N LEU A 47 -1.60 5.64 -17.29
CA LEU A 47 -0.74 5.41 -16.13
C LEU A 47 0.01 4.07 -16.19
N ILE A 48 -0.47 3.13 -17.00
CA ILE A 48 0.07 1.76 -17.07
C ILE A 48 0.75 1.44 -18.41
N THR A 49 0.63 2.31 -19.41
CA THR A 49 1.24 2.10 -20.73
C THR A 49 2.42 3.05 -20.95
N PRO A 50 3.58 2.57 -21.43
CA PRO A 50 4.74 3.42 -21.71
C PRO A 50 4.60 4.27 -22.98
N LEU A 51 3.49 4.13 -23.72
CA LEU A 51 3.23 4.78 -25.01
C LEU A 51 2.20 5.92 -24.93
N ALA A 52 1.82 6.33 -23.71
CA ALA A 52 0.77 7.33 -23.45
C ALA A 52 1.28 8.77 -23.32
#